data_AF-A0A7W0TYY9-F1
#
_entry.id   AF-A0A7W0TYY9-F1
#
_cell.length_a   1.000
_cell.length_b   1.000
_cell.length_c   1.000
_cell.angle_alpha   90.00
_cell.angle_beta   90.00
_cell.angle_gamma   90.00
#
_symmetry.space_group_name_H-M   'P 1'
#
loop_
_entity.id
_entity.type
_entity.pdbx_description
1 polymer ?
#
loop_
_entity_poly.entity_id
_entity_poly.type
_entity_poly.pdbx_seq_one_letter_code
_entity_poly.pdbx_strand_id
1 'polypeptide(L)' 'MRHQVLIGLDAGTSVVKAVAFAADGEVLRVASRPTQTRTPAPGHAEQDPEA' A
#
# COMPACT_ATOMS: atom_id res chain seq x y z
N MET A 1 -21.82 19.66 1.63
CA MET A 1 -22.05 18.20 1.67
C MET A 1 -20.76 17.53 2.11
N ARG A 2 -20.80 16.50 2.97
CA ARG A 2 -19.60 15.74 3.34
C ARG A 2 -19.43 14.63 2.30
N HIS A 3 -18.28 14.58 1.63
CA HIS A 3 -17.94 13.47 0.75
C HIS A 3 -17.32 12.36 1.60
N GLN A 4 -17.91 11.16 1.55
CA GLN A 4 -17.31 9.97 2.14
C GLN A 4 -16.36 9.34 1.12
N VAL A 5 -15.18 8.97 1.59
CA VAL A 5 -14.14 8.31 0.79
C VAL A 5 -13.69 7.08 1.55
N LEU A 6 -13.62 5.94 0.86
CA LEU A 6 -13.03 4.72 1.38
C LEU A 6 -11.55 4.67 0.96
N ILE A 7 -10.66 4.43 1.91
CA ILE A 7 -9.24 4.20 1.61
C ILE A 7 -8.95 2.70 1.73
N GLY A 8 -8.61 2.07 0.61
CA GLY A 8 -8.03 0.73 0.59
C GLY A 8 -6.52 0.81 0.76
N LEU A 9 -5.96 0.00 1.66
CA LEU A 9 -4.51 -0.12 1.88
C LEU A 9 -4.09 -1.57 1.65
N ASP A 10 -3.07 -1.76 0.82
CA ASP A 10 -2.43 -3.05 0.56
C ASP A 10 -0.93 -2.92 0.85
N ALA A 11 -0.47 -3.56 1.92
CA ALA A 11 0.93 -3.58 2.32
C ALA A 11 1.65 -4.78 1.69
N GLY A 12 1.85 -4.70 0.37
CA GLY A 12 2.51 -5.75 -0.40
C GLY A 12 4.03 -5.81 -0.22
N THR A 13 4.61 -6.95 -0.59
CA THR A 13 6.05 -7.22 -0.42
C THR A 13 6.97 -6.31 -1.24
N SER A 14 6.53 -5.85 -2.41
CA SER A 14 7.33 -4.96 -3.27
C SER A 14 6.87 -3.50 -3.22
N VAL A 15 5.60 -3.27 -2.88
CA VAL A 15 4.96 -1.94 -2.92
C VAL A 15 3.84 -1.91 -1.90
N VAL A 16 3.78 -0.85 -1.10
CA VAL A 16 2.57 -0.46 -0.36
C VAL A 16 1.72 0.42 -1.26
N LYS A 17 0.44 0.08 -1.41
CA LYS A 17 -0.52 0.82 -2.23
C LYS A 17 -1.65 1.36 -1.38
N ALA A 18 -2.06 2.59 -1.67
CA ALA A 18 -3.26 3.19 -1.13
C ALA A 18 -4.17 3.65 -2.28
N VAL A 19 -5.46 3.35 -2.20
CA VAL A 19 -6.45 3.73 -3.20
C VAL A 19 -7.63 4.40 -2.52
N ALA A 20 -8.00 5.58 -3.00
CA ALA A 20 -9.19 6.29 -2.56
C ALA A 20 -10.36 5.97 -3.49
N PHE A 21 -11.48 5.56 -2.92
CA PHE A 21 -12.70 5.23 -3.63
C PHE A 21 -13.86 6.14 -3.22
N ALA A 22 -14.69 6.53 -4.18
CA ALA A 22 -16.00 7.11 -3.92
C ALA A 22 -16.97 6.03 -3.41
N ALA A 23 -18.15 6.45 -2.91
CA ALA A 23 -19.14 5.55 -2.33
C ALA A 23 -19.74 4.55 -3.34
N ASP A 24 -19.69 4.85 -4.63
CA ASP A 24 -20.12 3.98 -5.72
C ASP A 24 -18.99 3.07 -6.26
N GLY A 25 -17.79 3.17 -5.67
CA GLY A 25 -16.62 2.39 -6.07
C GLY A 25 -15.72 3.07 -7.10
N GLU A 26 -16.01 4.30 -7.55
CA GLU A 26 -15.11 5.03 -8.45
C GLU A 26 -13.73 5.21 -7.82
N VAL A 27 -12.66 4.94 -8.57
CA VAL A 27 -11.29 5.21 -8.13
C VAL A 27 -11.01 6.70 -8.29
N LEU A 28 -10.89 7.40 -7.16
CA LEU A 28 -10.60 8.83 -7.12
C LEU A 28 -9.09 9.11 -7.21
N ARG A 29 -8.27 8.26 -6.57
CA ARG A 29 -6.81 8.42 -6.55
C ARG A 29 -6.10 7.12 -6.18
N VAL A 30 -4.89 6.95 -6.73
CA VAL A 30 -3.95 5.90 -6.38
C VAL A 30 -2.64 6.53 -5.93
N ALA A 31 -2.06 5.99 -4.85
CA ALA A 31 -0.70 6.28 -4.41
C ALA A 31 0.03 4.98 -4.12
N SER A 32 1.34 4.98 -4.33
CA SER A 32 2.18 3.82 -4.03
C SER A 32 3.56 4.24 -3.55
N ARG A 33 4.16 3.38 -2.72
CA ARG A 33 5.54 3.50 -2.29
C ARG A 33 6.23 2.14 -2.39
N PRO A 34 7.40 2.04 -3.03
CA PRO A 34 8.16 0.78 -3.05
C PRO A 34 8.56 0.39 -1.63
N THR A 35 8.57 -0.91 -1.35
CA THR A 35 9.10 -1.47 -0.10
C THR A 35 10.41 -2.17 -0.38
N GLN A 36 11.35 -2.09 0.57
CA GLN A 36 12.64 -2.75 0.46
C GLN A 36 12.59 -4.10 1.18
N THR A 37 12.90 -5.18 0.47
CA THR A 37 13.17 -6.48 1.07
C THR A 37 14.68 -6.68 1.15
N ARG A 38 15.18 -7.03 2.32
CA ARG A 38 16.58 -7.39 2.55
C ARG A 38 16.71 -8.92 2.59
N THR A 39 17.82 -9.42 2.08
CA THR A 39 18.15 -10.86 2.05
C THR A 39 19.52 -11.08 2.70
N PRO A 40 19.63 -11.03 4.04
CA PRO A 40 20.92 -11.04 4.74
C PRO A 40 21.67 -12.37 4.64
N ALA A 41 20.96 -13.48 4.37
CA ALA A 41 21.52 -14.81 4.18
C ALA A 41 20.63 -15.63 3.23
N PRO A 42 21.13 -16.73 2.63
CA PRO A 42 20.34 -17.60 1.77
C PRO A 42 19.04 -18.06 2.47
N GLY A 43 17.92 -17.98 1.76
CA GLY A 43 16.59 -18.36 2.26
C GLY A 43 15.90 -17.34 3.18
N HIS A 44 16.51 -16.18 3.45
CA HIS A 44 15.91 -15.14 4.28
C HIS A 44 15.32 -13.99 3.44
N ALA A 45 14.21 -13.44 3.91
CA ALA A 45 13.59 -12.22 3.40
C ALA A 45 12.99 -11.43 4.57
N GLU A 46 13.41 -10.18 4.75
CA GLU A 46 12.95 -9.30 5.84
C GLU A 46 12.64 -7.89 5.31
N GLN A 47 11.74 -7.18 5.98
CA GLN A 47 11.36 -5.80 5.68
C GLN A 47 11.31 -4.99 6.98
N ASP A 48 11.61 -3.69 6.89
CA ASP A 48 11.45 -2.76 8.01
C ASP A 48 9.97 -2.31 8.10
N PRO A 49 9.26 -2.56 9.21
CA PRO A 49 7.85 -2.20 9.34
C PRO A 49 7.59 -0.68 9.38
N GLU A 50 8.60 0.15 9.66
CA GLU A 50 8.46 1.61 9.76
C GLU A 50 8.84 2.35 8.46
N ALA A 51 9.38 1.65 7.46
CA ALA A 51 9.93 2.24 6.23
C ALA A 51 8.86 2.68 5.23
#